data_AF-A0A9N9D2M1-F1
#
_entry.id   AF-A0A9N9D2M1-F1
#
_cell.length_a   1.000
_cell.length_b   1.000
_cell.length_c   1.000
_cell.angle_alpha   90.00
_cell.angle_beta   90.00
_cell.angle_gamma   90.00
#
_symmetry.space_group_name_H-M   'P 1'
#
loop_
_entity.id
_entity.type
_entity.pdbx_description
1 polymer ?
#
loop_
_entity_poly.entity_id
_entity_poly.type
_entity_poly.pdbx_seq_one_letter_code
_entity_poly.pdbx_strand_id
1 'polypeptide(L)'
;MEQQIIEKLNTTLKLDLQNPTLKQVITRIQELINKDPLNDENVKKELAAAQATIVQLQKQLAERPDTPFGEDLAVIKETDLQSLEQLFPDQLDNHFREQIKQAANYQQLATARQDFIKRHISKNSGNQQEVTQPHLPATQQPPKERII
;
A
#
# COMPACT_ATOMS: atom_id res chain seq x y z
N MET A 1 -37.31 33.25 -42.84
CA MET A 1 -36.77 33.64 -41.52
C MET A 1 -37.04 32.56 -40.48
N GLU A 2 -38.30 32.15 -40.29
CA GLU A 2 -38.68 31.09 -39.34
C GLU A 2 -38.00 29.74 -39.61
N GLN A 3 -37.98 29.28 -40.86
CA GLN A 3 -37.31 28.02 -41.22
C GLN A 3 -35.80 28.02 -40.92
N GLN A 4 -35.12 29.15 -41.12
CA GLN A 4 -33.70 29.29 -40.80
C GLN A 4 -33.45 29.21 -39.28
N ILE A 5 -34.38 29.72 -38.47
CA ILE A 5 -34.31 29.62 -37.02
C ILE A 5 -34.49 28.16 -36.59
N ILE A 6 -35.46 27.46 -37.19
CA ILE A 6 -35.73 26.04 -36.93
C ILE A 6 -34.50 25.17 -37.25
N GLU A 7 -33.90 25.34 -38.44
CA GLU A 7 -32.71 24.58 -38.85
C GLU A 7 -31.51 24.88 -37.95
N LYS A 8 -31.32 26.16 -37.61
CA LYS A 8 -30.24 26.59 -36.72
C LYS A 8 -30.40 25.96 -35.33
N LEU A 9 -31.60 25.98 -34.75
CA LEU A 9 -31.87 25.34 -33.45
C LEU A 9 -31.64 23.82 -33.50
N ASN A 10 -32.18 23.15 -34.54
CA ASN A 10 -32.02 21.70 -34.72
C ASN A 10 -30.54 21.28 -34.83
N THR A 11 -29.73 22.07 -35.54
CA THR A 11 -28.32 21.80 -35.77
C THR A 11 -27.47 22.16 -34.55
N THR A 12 -27.66 23.36 -33.98
CA THR A 12 -26.86 23.85 -32.83
C THR A 12 -27.08 22.97 -31.60
N LEU A 13 -28.31 22.55 -31.34
CA LEU A 13 -28.64 21.72 -30.19
C LEU A 13 -28.57 20.21 -30.50
N LYS A 14 -28.17 19.84 -31.73
CA LYS A 14 -28.07 18.45 -32.20
C LYS A 14 -29.34 17.64 -31.85
N LEU A 15 -30.50 18.17 -32.22
CA LEU A 15 -31.79 17.55 -31.89
C LEU A 15 -32.13 16.38 -32.83
N ASP A 16 -31.38 16.22 -33.92
CA ASP A 16 -31.50 15.16 -34.94
C ASP A 16 -32.91 14.98 -35.53
N LEU A 17 -33.69 16.07 -35.58
CA LEU A 17 -35.03 16.05 -36.14
C LEU A 17 -34.98 16.21 -37.68
N GLN A 18 -35.75 15.40 -38.40
CA GLN A 18 -35.85 15.47 -39.86
C GLN A 18 -36.96 16.44 -40.27
N ASN A 19 -36.60 17.53 -40.96
CA ASN A 19 -37.51 18.60 -41.40
C ASN A 19 -38.54 19.04 -40.32
N PRO A 20 -38.10 19.46 -39.13
CA PRO A 20 -39.01 19.73 -38.03
C PRO A 20 -39.79 21.03 -38.24
N THR A 21 -40.95 21.09 -37.58
CA THR A 21 -41.67 22.34 -37.30
C THR A 21 -41.13 22.98 -36.02
N LEU A 22 -41.39 24.28 -35.83
CA LEU A 22 -41.05 24.98 -34.59
C LEU A 22 -41.61 24.27 -33.35
N LYS A 23 -42.85 23.75 -33.43
CA LYS A 23 -43.49 23.00 -32.35
C LYS A 23 -42.72 21.71 -32.00
N GLN A 24 -42.24 20.97 -32.99
CA GLN A 24 -41.45 19.75 -32.77
C GLN A 24 -40.09 20.08 -32.13
N VAL A 25 -39.43 21.15 -32.57
CA VAL A 25 -38.19 21.65 -31.94
C VAL A 25 -38.43 22.03 -30.47
N ILE A 26 -39.48 22.81 -30.19
CA ILE A 26 -39.82 23.23 -28.81
C ILE A 26 -40.11 22.01 -27.93
N THR A 27 -40.92 21.07 -28.43
CA THR A 27 -41.28 19.85 -27.68
C THR A 27 -40.02 19.05 -27.34
N ARG A 28 -39.12 18.87 -28.30
CA ARG A 28 -37.87 18.14 -28.09
C ARG A 28 -36.95 18.83 -27.07
N ILE A 29 -36.86 20.16 -27.11
CA ILE A 29 -36.09 20.93 -26.13
C ILE A 29 -36.69 20.78 -24.73
N GLN A 30 -38.02 20.83 -24.60
CA GLN A 30 -38.70 20.63 -23.32
C GLN A 30 -38.48 19.22 -22.76
N GLU A 31 -38.53 18.18 -23.61
CA GLU A 31 -38.18 16.81 -23.19
C GLU A 31 -36.75 16.72 -22.66
N LEU A 32 -35.79 17.34 -23.34
CA LEU A 32 -34.38 17.32 -22.93
C LEU A 32 -34.15 18.08 -21.62
N ILE A 33 -34.82 19.22 -21.42
CA ILE A 33 -34.74 20.00 -20.17
C ILE A 33 -35.35 19.22 -19.00
N ASN A 34 -36.43 18.48 -19.25
CA ASN A 34 -37.15 17.73 -18.22
C ASN A 34 -36.61 16.31 -17.99
N LYS A 35 -35.64 15.84 -18.81
CA LYS A 35 -35.04 14.52 -18.65
C LYS A 35 -34.12 14.54 -17.43
N ASP A 36 -34.44 13.72 -16.43
CA ASP A 36 -33.56 13.50 -15.29
C ASP A 36 -32.20 12.95 -15.79
N PRO A 37 -31.07 13.65 -15.53
CA PRO A 37 -29.75 13.20 -15.95
C PRO A 37 -29.36 11.83 -15.34
N LEU A 38 -30.00 11.42 -14.25
CA LEU A 38 -29.81 10.12 -13.61
C LEU A 38 -30.63 8.99 -14.24
N ASN A 39 -31.59 9.32 -15.12
CA ASN A 39 -32.39 8.32 -15.84
C ASN A 39 -31.76 7.91 -17.19
N ASP A 40 -30.48 8.22 -17.40
CA ASP A 40 -29.71 7.72 -18.52
C ASP A 40 -29.21 6.30 -18.24
N GLU A 41 -29.62 5.34 -19.06
CA GLU A 41 -29.26 3.92 -18.89
C GLU A 41 -27.75 3.67 -18.95
N ASN A 42 -26.99 4.50 -19.69
CA ASN A 42 -25.54 4.38 -19.71
C ASN A 42 -24.94 4.77 -18.34
N VAL A 43 -25.44 5.86 -17.75
CA VAL A 43 -24.99 6.31 -16.41
C VAL A 43 -25.31 5.27 -15.35
N LYS A 44 -26.50 4.65 -15.39
CA LYS A 44 -26.85 3.56 -14.46
C LYS A 44 -25.96 2.34 -14.63
N LYS A 45 -25.64 1.96 -15.87
CA LYS A 45 -24.76 0.81 -16.18
C LYS A 45 -23.33 1.06 -15.70
N GLU A 46 -22.78 2.25 -15.94
CA GLU A 46 -21.46 2.64 -15.47
C GLU A 46 -21.39 2.69 -13.94
N LEU A 47 -22.44 3.22 -13.29
CA LEU A 47 -22.54 3.25 -11.83
C LEU A 47 -22.55 1.83 -11.23
N ALA A 48 -23.35 0.92 -11.80
CA ALA A 48 -23.41 -0.47 -11.36
C ALA A 48 -22.06 -1.18 -11.54
N ALA A 49 -21.37 -0.94 -12.66
CA ALA A 49 -20.04 -1.49 -12.92
C ALA A 49 -19.01 -0.98 -11.90
N ALA A 50 -18.99 0.33 -11.64
CA ALA A 50 -18.10 0.94 -10.65
C ALA A 50 -18.35 0.38 -9.24
N GLN A 51 -19.61 0.21 -8.85
CA GLN A 51 -19.97 -0.39 -7.56
C GLN A 51 -19.48 -1.84 -7.46
N ALA A 52 -19.65 -2.65 -8.51
CA ALA A 52 -19.14 -4.02 -8.53
C ALA A 52 -17.60 -4.06 -8.39
N THR A 53 -16.89 -3.16 -9.07
CA THR A 53 -15.43 -3.02 -8.94
C THR A 53 -15.02 -2.62 -7.52
N ILE A 54 -15.72 -1.67 -6.90
CA ILE A 54 -15.45 -1.26 -5.51
C ILE A 54 -15.59 -2.45 -4.56
N VAL A 55 -16.68 -3.21 -4.68
CA VAL A 55 -16.92 -4.41 -3.85
C VAL A 55 -15.82 -5.45 -4.05
N GLN A 56 -15.41 -5.69 -5.30
CA GLN A 56 -14.32 -6.62 -5.61
C GLN A 56 -12.99 -6.16 -4.99
N LEU A 57 -12.63 -4.89 -5.12
CA LEU A 57 -11.39 -4.35 -4.57
C LEU A 57 -11.39 -4.38 -3.04
N GLN A 58 -12.52 -4.08 -2.39
CA GLN A 58 -12.66 -4.19 -0.94
C GLN A 58 -12.43 -5.63 -0.47
N LYS A 59 -12.98 -6.61 -1.17
CA LYS A 59 -12.75 -8.03 -0.88
C LYS A 59 -11.28 -8.40 -1.05
N GLN A 60 -10.65 -8.01 -2.16
CA GLN A 60 -9.23 -8.29 -2.41
C GLN A 60 -8.30 -7.64 -1.37
N LEU A 61 -8.64 -6.46 -0.87
CA LEU A 61 -7.89 -5.79 0.20
C LEU A 61 -8.06 -6.51 1.55
N ALA A 62 -9.28 -6.97 1.87
CA ALA A 62 -9.52 -7.74 3.08
C ALA A 62 -8.86 -9.13 3.06
N GLU A 63 -8.68 -9.72 1.87
CA GLU A 63 -8.03 -11.03 1.68
C GLU A 63 -6.50 -10.93 1.53
N ARG A 64 -5.93 -9.72 1.47
CA ARG A 64 -4.47 -9.53 1.46
C ARG A 64 -3.93 -9.51 2.89
N PRO A 65 -2.97 -10.37 3.24
CA PRO A 65 -2.30 -10.32 4.53
C PRO A 65 -1.52 -9.01 4.70
N ASP A 66 -1.50 -8.47 5.91
CA ASP A 66 -0.91 -7.17 6.30
C ASP A 66 0.62 -7.06 6.14
N THR A 67 1.26 -8.00 5.45
CA THR A 67 2.72 -8.01 5.27
C THR A 67 3.12 -7.97 3.80
N PRO A 68 4.26 -7.33 3.47
CA PRO A 68 4.76 -7.19 2.10
C PRO A 68 5.06 -8.53 1.39
N PHE A 69 5.02 -9.65 2.12
CA PHE A 69 5.24 -11.00 1.58
C PHE A 69 4.00 -11.91 1.66
N GLY A 70 2.85 -11.40 2.10
CA GLY A 70 1.61 -12.18 2.17
C GLY A 70 1.56 -13.21 3.30
N GLU A 71 2.41 -13.09 4.32
CA GLU A 71 2.25 -13.83 5.58
C GLU A 71 1.47 -12.97 6.58
N ASP A 72 0.66 -13.58 7.45
CA ASP A 72 0.03 -12.84 8.53
C ASP A 72 1.12 -12.36 9.51
N LEU A 73 1.12 -11.07 9.88
CA LEU A 73 2.05 -10.54 10.88
C LEU A 73 1.98 -11.34 12.19
N ALA A 74 0.82 -11.90 12.54
CA ALA A 74 0.68 -12.82 13.67
C ALA A 74 1.56 -14.07 13.53
N VAL A 75 1.60 -14.67 12.34
CA VAL A 75 2.44 -15.84 12.03
C VAL A 75 3.93 -15.48 12.11
N ILE A 76 4.31 -14.30 11.61
CA ILE A 76 5.70 -13.83 11.70
C ILE A 76 6.11 -13.63 13.16
N LYS A 77 5.25 -13.00 13.99
CA LYS A 77 5.51 -12.82 15.42
C LYS A 77 5.69 -14.15 16.15
N GLU A 78 4.84 -15.12 15.86
CA GLU A 78 4.92 -16.46 16.47
C GLU A 78 6.22 -17.17 16.07
N THR A 79 6.54 -17.16 14.77
CA THR A 79 7.77 -17.75 14.24
C THR A 79 9.02 -17.09 14.85
N ASP A 80 9.00 -15.78 14.99
CA ASP A 80 10.08 -15.02 15.63
C ASP A 80 10.27 -15.41 17.09
N LEU A 81 9.19 -15.49 17.87
CA LEU A 81 9.26 -15.86 19.28
C LEU A 81 9.82 -17.27 19.44
N GLN A 82 9.29 -18.24 18.69
CA GLN A 82 9.77 -19.61 18.71
C GLN A 82 11.26 -19.68 18.34
N SER A 83 11.68 -18.96 17.29
CA SER A 83 13.08 -18.92 16.86
C SER A 83 13.99 -18.33 17.93
N LEU A 84 13.59 -17.21 18.55
CA LEU A 84 14.38 -16.58 19.61
C LEU A 84 14.47 -17.45 20.86
N GLU A 85 13.40 -18.14 21.25
CA GLU A 85 13.41 -19.09 22.37
C GLU A 85 14.34 -20.27 22.12
N GLN A 86 14.35 -20.79 20.90
CA GLN A 86 15.25 -21.88 20.50
C GLN A 86 16.72 -21.44 20.47
N LEU A 87 17.00 -20.25 19.95
CA LEU A 87 18.37 -19.72 19.82
C LEU A 87 18.93 -19.21 21.16
N PHE A 88 18.06 -18.73 22.06
CA PHE A 88 18.44 -18.15 23.35
C PHE A 88 17.60 -18.73 24.51
N PRO A 89 17.78 -20.02 24.85
CA PRO A 89 17.00 -20.68 25.88
C PRO A 89 17.08 -19.92 27.21
N ASP A 90 15.93 -19.67 27.83
CA ASP A 90 15.77 -18.97 29.13
C ASP A 90 16.35 -17.53 29.19
N GLN A 91 16.70 -16.95 28.05
CA GLN A 91 17.33 -15.62 27.98
C GLN A 91 16.42 -14.56 27.38
N LEU A 92 15.35 -14.97 26.69
CA LEU A 92 14.31 -14.07 26.20
C LEU A 92 13.40 -13.63 27.36
N ASP A 93 13.64 -12.43 27.87
CA ASP A 93 12.85 -11.84 28.96
C ASP A 93 11.42 -11.43 28.52
N ASN A 94 10.54 -11.25 29.52
CA ASN A 94 9.13 -10.90 29.28
C ASN A 94 8.94 -9.55 28.58
N HIS A 95 9.88 -8.62 28.72
CA HIS A 95 9.78 -7.31 28.08
C HIS A 95 9.85 -7.46 26.55
N PHE A 96 10.85 -8.19 26.03
CA PHE A 96 10.96 -8.42 24.59
C PHE A 96 9.85 -9.31 24.04
N ARG A 97 9.37 -10.30 24.82
CA ARG A 97 8.22 -11.13 24.45
C ARG A 97 6.98 -10.26 24.17
N GLU A 98 6.68 -9.33 25.05
CA GLU A 98 5.53 -8.44 24.88
C GLU A 98 5.73 -7.45 23.73
N GLN A 99 6.93 -6.88 23.57
CA GLN A 99 7.23 -5.99 22.43
C GLN A 99 7.01 -6.70 21.07
N ILE A 100 7.41 -7.96 20.95
CA ILE A 100 7.19 -8.76 19.74
C ILE A 100 5.69 -9.04 19.54
N LYS A 101 4.97 -9.49 20.56
CA LYS A 101 3.52 -9.75 20.47
C LYS A 101 2.72 -8.51 20.08
N GLN A 102 3.07 -7.35 20.64
CA GLN A 102 2.34 -6.09 20.49
C GLN A 102 2.75 -5.28 19.25
N ALA A 103 3.79 -5.69 18.51
CA ALA A 103 4.23 -4.97 17.31
C ALA A 103 3.08 -4.81 16.30
N ALA A 104 2.76 -3.58 15.90
CA ALA A 104 1.67 -3.28 14.97
C ALA A 104 2.07 -3.45 13.50
N ASN A 105 3.37 -3.55 13.21
CA ASN A 105 3.91 -3.68 11.86
C ASN A 105 5.30 -4.33 11.87
N TYR A 106 5.79 -4.68 10.68
CA TYR A 106 7.09 -5.33 10.50
C TYR A 106 8.26 -4.50 11.05
N GLN A 107 8.22 -3.18 10.91
CA GLN A 107 9.30 -2.32 11.40
C GLN A 107 9.41 -2.40 12.92
N GLN A 108 8.30 -2.32 13.64
CA GLN A 108 8.29 -2.46 15.10
C GLN A 108 8.77 -3.84 15.55
N LEU A 109 8.37 -4.89 14.84
CA LEU A 109 8.82 -6.26 15.10
C LEU A 109 10.34 -6.40 14.93
N ALA A 110 10.87 -5.92 13.80
CA ALA A 110 12.30 -5.96 13.52
C ALA A 110 13.11 -5.16 14.55
N THR A 111 12.61 -3.99 14.98
CA THR A 111 13.25 -3.19 16.04
C THR A 111 13.31 -3.96 17.35
N ALA A 112 12.19 -4.52 17.84
CA ALA A 112 12.16 -5.29 19.07
C ALA A 112 13.13 -6.48 19.05
N ARG A 113 13.16 -7.22 17.93
CA ARG A 113 14.09 -8.33 17.71
C ARG A 113 15.55 -7.86 17.77
N GLN A 114 15.87 -6.76 17.08
CA GLN A 114 17.23 -6.25 17.01
C GLN A 114 17.73 -5.73 18.37
N ASP A 115 16.86 -5.09 19.15
CA ASP A 115 17.20 -4.59 20.48
C ASP A 115 17.50 -5.73 21.46
N PHE A 116 16.70 -6.81 21.41
CA PHE A 116 17.00 -8.04 22.16
C PHE A 116 18.38 -8.60 21.80
N ILE A 117 18.65 -8.80 20.50
CA ILE A 117 19.92 -9.37 20.01
C ILE A 117 21.10 -8.51 20.45
N LYS A 118 21.01 -7.17 20.30
CA LYS A 118 22.06 -6.25 20.73
C LYS A 118 22.32 -6.38 22.23
N ARG A 119 21.26 -6.37 23.05
CA ARG A 119 21.39 -6.49 24.51
C ARG A 119 22.05 -7.82 24.90
N HIS A 120 21.67 -8.91 24.24
CA HIS A 120 22.23 -10.23 24.47
C HIS A 120 23.72 -10.28 24.15
N ILE A 121 24.12 -9.80 22.97
CA ILE A 121 25.53 -9.73 22.55
C ILE A 121 26.33 -8.88 23.55
N SER A 122 25.85 -7.69 23.91
CA SER A 122 26.53 -6.81 24.88
C SER A 122 26.68 -7.45 26.27
N LYS A 123 25.70 -8.24 26.72
CA LYS A 123 25.77 -8.97 28.00
C LYS A 123 26.82 -10.08 27.96
N ASN A 124 26.96 -10.77 26.83
CA ASN A 124 27.98 -11.82 26.65
C ASN A 124 29.40 -11.27 26.45
N SER A 125 29.56 -10.05 25.93
CA SER A 125 30.86 -9.39 25.82
C SER A 125 31.53 -9.08 27.17
N GLY A 126 30.77 -9.05 28.27
CA GLY A 126 31.31 -8.86 29.63
C GLY A 126 31.89 -10.12 30.29
N ASN A 127 31.64 -11.31 29.72
CA ASN A 127 32.13 -12.60 30.22
C ASN A 127 33.27 -13.19 29.36
N GLN A 128 33.79 -12.43 28.40
CA GLN A 128 35.04 -12.80 27.75
C GLN A 128 36.18 -12.53 28.73
N GLN A 129 36.72 -13.59 29.33
CA GLN A 129 38.07 -13.57 29.88
C GLN A 129 38.98 -12.88 28.85
N GLU A 130 39.85 -11.98 29.32
CA GLU A 130 40.95 -11.45 28.51
C GLU A 130 41.74 -12.64 27.94
N VAL A 131 41.44 -13.00 26.70
CA VAL A 131 42.33 -13.82 25.91
C VAL A 131 43.46 -12.88 25.53
N THR A 132 44.58 -13.00 26.22
CA THR A 132 45.84 -12.40 25.80
C THR A 132 46.07 -12.78 24.33
N GLN A 133 45.98 -11.78 23.45
CA GLN A 133 46.33 -11.95 22.05
C GLN A 133 47.77 -12.47 21.98
N PRO A 134 48.07 -13.49 21.16
CA PRO A 134 49.44 -13.76 20.76
C PRO A 134 49.91 -12.52 19.97
N HIS A 135 50.91 -11.81 20.48
CA HIS A 135 51.57 -10.76 19.73
C HIS A 135 52.17 -11.36 18.45
N LEU A 136 51.55 -11.07 17.29
CA LEU A 136 52.21 -11.23 16.00
C LEU A 136 53.13 -10.01 15.78
N PRO A 137 54.39 -10.22 15.37
CA PRO A 137 55.33 -9.13 15.15
C PRO A 137 54.83 -8.18 14.05
N ALA A 138 55.07 -6.89 14.24
CA ALA A 138 54.65 -5.81 13.37
C ALA A 138 55.05 -6.06 11.91
N THR A 139 54.07 -6.18 11.02
CA THR A 139 54.28 -6.10 9.57
C THR A 139 54.73 -4.69 9.22
N GLN A 140 55.93 -4.58 8.62
CA GLN A 140 56.51 -3.34 8.13
C GLN A 140 55.57 -2.63 7.16
N GLN A 141 55.39 -1.32 7.32
CA GLN A 141 54.68 -0.47 6.37
C GLN A 141 55.41 -0.45 5.02
N PRO A 142 54.70 -0.50 3.88
CA PRO A 142 55.33 -0.33 2.58
C PRO A 142 55.87 1.10 2.42
N PRO A 143 57.04 1.30 1.76
CA PRO A 143 57.65 2.60 1.60
C PRO A 143 56.80 3.51 0.69
N LYS A 144 56.65 4.78 1.09
CA LYS A 144 56.02 5.83 0.28
C LYS A 144 56.81 6.03 -1.01
N GLU A 145 56.17 5.81 -2.16
CA GLU A 145 56.68 6.29 -3.44
C GLU A 145 56.77 7.83 -3.41
N ARG A 146 57.95 8.37 -3.73
CA ARG A 146 58.11 9.81 -3.99
C ARG A 146 57.66 10.07 -5.42
N ILE A 147 56.59 10.84 -5.58
CA ILE A 147 56.32 11.53 -6.85
C ILE A 147 57.44 12.56 -7.03
N ILE A 148 58.20 12.47 -8.12
CA ILE A 148 59.13 13.50 -8.60
C ILE A 148 58.52 14.15 -9.83
#